data_AF-A0A1C4TJP5-F1
#
_entry.id   AF-A0A1C4TJP5-F1
#
_cell.length_a   1.000
_cell.length_b   1.000
_cell.length_c   1.000
_cell.angle_alpha   90.00
_cell.angle_beta   90.00
_cell.angle_gamma   90.00
#
_symmetry.space_group_name_H-M   'P 1'
#
loop_
_entity.id
_entity.type
_entity.pdbx_description
1 polymer ?
#
loop_
_entity_poly.entity_id
_entity_poly.type
_entity_poly.pdbx_seq_one_letter_code
_entity_poly.pdbx_strand_id
1 'polypeptide(L)'
;RRRAGRAARGRGDTGRRGAAGGIDPAVVARGAGGLRAVFGGRARQLEEARLLAEPVQVLTPVFVAELDRVADAVPWIALFLDTYERTAPQLDRWLADLLTPGRYGELPANLVLTLAGQRRLDPAHWGDRGRLVADVPLGPFTEEEARQLLNGRGVVAEPAVREVLRLSGGLPVLVSTLARKPRRGR
;
A
#
# COMPACT_ATOMS: atom_id res chain seq x y z
N ARG A 1 3.47 21.96 -17.80
CA ARG A 1 2.87 21.57 -19.09
C ARG A 1 2.34 20.15 -18.96
N ARG A 2 1.02 19.98 -19.08
CA ARG A 2 0.31 18.70 -18.94
C ARG A 2 0.39 17.93 -20.26
N ARG A 3 0.61 16.61 -20.21
CA ARG A 3 0.13 15.66 -21.23
C ARG A 3 -0.42 14.43 -20.52
N ALA A 4 -1.69 14.17 -20.80
CA ALA A 4 -2.41 12.97 -20.44
C ALA A 4 -2.13 11.88 -21.49
N GLY A 5 -2.04 10.63 -21.04
CA GLY A 5 -2.00 9.45 -21.88
C GLY A 5 -2.78 8.34 -21.17
N ARG A 6 -4.08 8.25 -21.45
CA ARG A 6 -4.98 7.19 -21.01
C ARG A 6 -5.13 6.22 -22.18
N ALA A 7 -4.90 4.93 -21.97
CA ALA A 7 -5.28 3.88 -22.90
C ALA A 7 -6.20 2.90 -22.17
N ALA A 8 -7.51 3.06 -22.38
CA ALA A 8 -8.51 1.99 -22.25
C ALA A 8 -9.78 2.44 -22.98
N ARG A 9 -10.13 1.76 -24.07
CA ARG A 9 -11.45 1.81 -24.71
C ARG A 9 -12.39 0.91 -23.91
N GLY A 10 -13.58 1.42 -23.58
CA GLY A 10 -14.69 0.66 -23.01
C GLY A 10 -15.59 1.55 -22.14
N ARG A 11 -16.74 1.95 -22.68
CA ARG A 11 -17.81 2.75 -22.05
C ARG A 11 -18.32 2.05 -20.78
N GLY A 12 -18.80 2.70 -19.73
CA GLY A 12 -19.12 4.10 -19.49
C GLY A 12 -19.65 4.27 -18.07
N ASP A 13 -19.90 5.53 -17.75
CA ASP A 13 -20.64 6.05 -16.62
C ASP A 13 -19.94 6.22 -15.24
N THR A 14 -20.44 7.27 -14.62
CA THR A 14 -20.00 8.24 -13.63
C THR A 14 -19.64 7.71 -12.23
N GLY A 15 -18.71 8.44 -11.59
CA GLY A 15 -18.54 8.37 -10.13
C GLY A 15 -17.10 8.52 -9.66
N ARG A 16 -16.48 9.69 -9.87
CA ARG A 16 -15.24 10.07 -9.17
C ARG A 16 -15.56 10.27 -7.68
N ARG A 17 -15.65 9.18 -6.92
CA ARG A 17 -15.69 9.20 -5.45
C ARG A 17 -14.26 9.13 -4.94
N GLY A 18 -13.86 10.13 -4.16
CA GLY A 18 -12.65 10.07 -3.36
C GLY A 18 -12.74 8.88 -2.42
N ALA A 19 -11.84 7.91 -2.58
CA ALA A 19 -11.77 6.75 -1.73
C ALA A 19 -11.08 7.10 -0.42
N ALA A 20 -11.83 7.69 0.52
CA ALA A 20 -11.51 7.58 1.94
C ALA A 20 -12.26 6.36 2.51
N GLY A 21 -11.96 5.18 1.93
CA GLY A 21 -12.46 3.91 2.44
C GLY A 21 -11.57 3.45 3.59
N GLY A 22 -12.10 3.46 4.81
CA GLY A 22 -11.43 2.80 5.93
C GLY A 22 -11.33 1.30 5.65
N ILE A 23 -10.13 0.74 5.75
CA ILE A 23 -9.91 -0.70 5.68
C ILE A 23 -10.40 -1.32 7.00
N ASP A 24 -11.28 -2.32 6.92
CA ASP A 24 -11.75 -3.04 8.11
C ASP A 24 -10.57 -3.79 8.77
N PRO A 25 -10.21 -3.46 10.03
CA PRO A 25 -9.11 -4.12 10.73
C PRO A 25 -9.33 -5.63 10.91
N ALA A 26 -10.58 -6.11 10.91
CA ALA A 26 -10.87 -7.54 10.97
C ALA A 26 -10.49 -8.26 9.67
N VAL A 27 -10.61 -7.58 8.51
CA VAL A 27 -10.14 -8.11 7.22
C VAL A 27 -8.61 -8.19 7.20
N VAL A 28 -7.92 -7.17 7.71
CA VAL A 28 -6.45 -7.16 7.86
C VAL A 28 -5.98 -8.27 8.81
N ALA A 29 -6.64 -8.41 9.96
CA ALA A 29 -6.28 -9.41 10.96
C ALA A 29 -6.52 -10.85 10.47
N ARG A 30 -7.62 -11.11 9.75
CA ARG A 30 -7.87 -12.43 9.13
C ARG A 30 -6.84 -12.76 8.07
N GLY A 31 -6.46 -11.80 7.22
CA GLY A 31 -5.40 -11.99 6.23
C GLY A 31 -4.03 -12.29 6.87
N ALA A 32 -3.64 -11.49 7.87
CA ALA A 32 -2.38 -11.68 8.58
C ALA A 32 -2.33 -12.97 9.41
N GLY A 33 -3.44 -13.34 10.05
CA GLY A 33 -3.58 -14.58 10.82
C GLY A 33 -3.52 -15.83 9.95
N GLY A 34 -4.17 -15.79 8.78
CA GLY A 34 -4.09 -16.85 7.78
C GLY A 34 -2.66 -17.09 7.32
N LEU A 35 -1.94 -16.04 6.93
CA LEU A 35 -0.52 -16.15 6.54
C LEU A 35 0.32 -16.75 7.67
N ARG A 36 0.22 -16.24 8.91
CA ARG A 36 1.02 -16.76 10.04
C ARG A 36 0.78 -18.24 10.36
N ALA A 37 -0.47 -18.68 10.42
CA ALA A 37 -0.79 -20.08 10.75
C ALA A 37 -0.22 -21.05 9.71
N VAL A 38 -0.24 -20.62 8.47
CA VAL A 38 0.14 -21.38 7.29
C VAL A 38 1.67 -21.43 7.14
N PHE A 39 2.37 -20.29 7.28
CA PHE A 39 3.84 -20.25 7.32
C PHE A 39 4.43 -21.01 8.50
N GLY A 40 3.80 -20.93 9.67
CA GLY A 40 4.29 -21.61 10.88
C GLY A 40 4.26 -23.14 10.80
N GLY A 41 3.26 -23.71 10.11
CA GLY A 41 3.13 -25.16 9.94
C GLY A 41 4.13 -25.74 8.94
N ARG A 42 4.31 -25.08 7.78
CA ARG A 42 5.18 -25.59 6.70
C ARG A 42 6.67 -25.38 6.95
N ALA A 43 7.05 -24.29 7.63
CA ALA A 43 8.44 -24.04 8.00
C ALA A 43 9.01 -25.16 8.90
N ARG A 44 8.16 -25.82 9.70
CA ARG A 44 8.56 -26.98 10.54
C ARG A 44 8.73 -28.29 9.76
N GLN A 45 8.23 -28.37 8.53
CA GLN A 45 8.24 -29.62 7.75
C GLN A 45 9.42 -29.71 6.76
N LEU A 46 10.10 -28.59 6.47
CA LEU A 46 11.23 -28.54 5.54
C LEU A 46 12.53 -28.95 6.25
N GLU A 47 13.46 -29.62 5.55
CA GLU A 47 14.76 -30.05 6.09
C GLU A 47 15.47 -28.91 6.83
N GLU A 48 15.54 -29.03 8.17
CA GLU A 48 15.97 -27.96 9.07
C GLU A 48 17.37 -27.41 8.70
N ALA A 49 18.27 -28.27 8.25
CA ALA A 49 19.62 -27.89 7.84
C ALA A 49 19.65 -26.94 6.63
N ARG A 50 18.80 -27.18 5.63
CA ARG A 50 18.73 -26.33 4.42
C ARG A 50 18.00 -25.02 4.70
N LEU A 51 16.99 -25.05 5.58
CA LEU A 51 16.30 -23.85 6.04
C LEU A 51 17.25 -22.90 6.81
N LEU A 52 18.19 -23.45 7.59
CA LEU A 52 19.18 -22.67 8.31
C LEU A 52 20.24 -22.06 7.39
N ALA A 53 20.63 -22.78 6.33
CA ALA A 53 21.65 -22.33 5.40
C ALA A 53 21.13 -21.33 4.34
N GLU A 54 19.95 -21.58 3.78
CA GLU A 54 19.39 -20.80 2.67
C GLU A 54 17.89 -20.48 2.87
N PRO A 55 17.53 -19.76 3.94
CA PRO A 55 16.13 -19.56 4.33
C PRO A 55 15.31 -18.88 3.23
N VAL A 56 15.89 -17.93 2.49
CA VAL A 56 15.18 -17.21 1.42
C VAL A 56 14.83 -18.14 0.26
N GLN A 57 15.75 -19.01 -0.16
CA GLN A 57 15.50 -19.93 -1.27
C GLN A 57 14.47 -21.00 -0.91
N VAL A 58 14.41 -21.39 0.36
CA VAL A 58 13.47 -22.40 0.86
C VAL A 58 12.10 -21.80 1.15
N LEU A 59 12.03 -20.62 1.79
CA LEU A 59 10.77 -20.02 2.23
C LEU A 59 10.05 -19.24 1.14
N THR A 60 10.75 -18.70 0.14
CA THR A 60 10.10 -17.92 -0.92
C THR A 60 9.13 -18.75 -1.78
N PRO A 61 9.47 -19.97 -2.24
CA PRO A 61 8.51 -20.82 -2.95
C PRO A 61 7.31 -21.22 -2.09
N VAL A 62 7.53 -21.48 -0.79
CA VAL A 62 6.42 -21.71 0.15
C VAL A 62 5.55 -20.47 0.22
N PHE A 63 6.13 -19.28 0.29
CA PHE A 63 5.38 -18.03 0.30
C PHE A 63 4.50 -17.84 -0.94
N VAL A 64 5.04 -18.09 -2.13
CA VAL A 64 4.30 -18.03 -3.38
C VAL A 64 3.14 -19.03 -3.38
N ALA A 65 3.39 -20.29 -3.00
CA ALA A 65 2.35 -21.33 -2.95
C ALA A 65 1.20 -20.97 -1.99
N GLU A 66 1.48 -20.28 -0.88
CA GLU A 66 0.42 -19.85 0.02
C GLU A 66 -0.32 -18.61 -0.45
N LEU A 67 0.33 -17.71 -1.21
CA LEU A 67 -0.37 -16.65 -1.91
C LEU A 67 -1.34 -17.22 -2.95
N ASP A 68 -0.92 -18.21 -3.73
CA ASP A 68 -1.78 -18.89 -4.72
C ASP A 68 -3.00 -19.53 -4.06
N ARG A 69 -2.80 -20.26 -2.95
CA ARG A 69 -3.91 -20.86 -2.21
C ARG A 69 -4.90 -19.80 -1.70
N VAL A 70 -4.41 -18.66 -1.21
CA VAL A 70 -5.29 -17.58 -0.76
C VAL A 70 -5.99 -16.93 -1.95
N ALA A 71 -5.31 -16.81 -3.09
CA ALA A 71 -5.83 -16.18 -4.30
C ALA A 71 -7.06 -16.92 -4.85
N ASP A 72 -7.15 -18.23 -4.66
CA ASP A 72 -8.33 -19.03 -5.01
C ASP A 72 -9.57 -18.68 -4.18
N ALA A 73 -9.39 -18.12 -2.98
CA ALA A 73 -10.47 -17.83 -2.04
C ALA A 73 -10.93 -16.37 -2.05
N VAL A 74 -10.18 -15.46 -2.69
CA VAL A 74 -10.48 -14.01 -2.67
C VAL A 74 -10.35 -13.39 -4.06
N PRO A 75 -11.15 -12.36 -4.39
CA PRO A 75 -11.05 -11.72 -5.70
C PRO A 75 -9.71 -11.01 -5.92
N TRP A 76 -9.10 -10.47 -4.85
CA TRP A 76 -7.82 -9.77 -4.90
C TRP A 76 -7.03 -9.98 -3.62
N ILE A 77 -5.70 -10.11 -3.74
CA ILE A 77 -4.77 -10.01 -2.62
C ILE A 77 -4.08 -8.66 -2.71
N ALA A 78 -4.12 -7.86 -1.65
CA ALA A 78 -3.38 -6.60 -1.55
C ALA A 78 -2.30 -6.74 -0.48
N LEU A 79 -1.03 -6.71 -0.90
CA LEU A 79 0.13 -6.80 -0.01
C LEU A 79 0.81 -5.44 0.08
N PHE A 80 0.85 -4.88 1.29
CA PHE A 80 1.45 -3.57 1.55
C PHE A 80 2.77 -3.71 2.28
N LEU A 81 3.82 -3.14 1.70
CA LEU A 81 5.11 -2.95 2.35
C LEU A 81 5.26 -1.47 2.68
N ASP A 82 4.98 -1.14 3.94
CA ASP A 82 4.98 0.24 4.44
C ASP A 82 6.35 0.66 4.97
N THR A 83 6.61 1.97 4.96
CA THR A 83 7.90 2.58 5.29
C THR A 83 9.03 1.94 4.47
N TYR A 84 8.76 1.71 3.18
CA TYR A 84 9.61 0.90 2.31
C TYR A 84 11.04 1.42 2.22
N GLU A 85 11.27 2.73 2.39
CA GLU A 85 12.63 3.30 2.44
C GLU A 85 13.52 2.71 3.54
N ARG A 86 12.95 2.08 4.57
CA ARG A 86 13.70 1.40 5.65
C ARG A 86 13.96 -0.08 5.37
N THR A 87 13.07 -0.72 4.62
CA THR A 87 13.15 -2.17 4.31
C THR A 87 13.73 -2.44 2.92
N ALA A 88 13.78 -1.44 2.05
CA ALA A 88 14.29 -1.53 0.69
C ALA A 88 15.70 -2.15 0.61
N PRO A 89 16.68 -1.79 1.46
CA PRO A 89 18.02 -2.39 1.39
C PRO A 89 18.04 -3.91 1.52
N GLN A 90 17.06 -4.49 2.22
CA GLN A 90 16.93 -5.94 2.40
C GLN A 90 15.97 -6.56 1.37
N LEU A 91 14.95 -5.82 0.94
CA LEU A 91 13.85 -6.36 0.12
C LEU A 91 14.00 -6.10 -1.38
N ASP A 92 14.74 -5.09 -1.83
CA ASP A 92 14.80 -4.71 -3.25
C ASP A 92 15.25 -5.87 -4.14
N ARG A 93 16.36 -6.53 -3.77
CA ARG A 93 16.86 -7.70 -4.51
C ARG A 93 15.87 -8.87 -4.44
N TRP A 94 15.32 -9.14 -3.26
CA TRP A 94 14.39 -10.26 -3.09
C TRP A 94 13.09 -10.04 -3.88
N LEU A 95 12.53 -8.84 -3.89
CA LEU A 95 11.35 -8.49 -4.67
C LEU A 95 11.64 -8.51 -6.17
N ALA A 96 12.81 -8.01 -6.59
CA ALA A 96 13.24 -8.13 -7.98
C ALA A 96 13.30 -9.60 -8.44
N ASP A 97 13.82 -10.47 -7.57
CA ASP A 97 13.89 -11.92 -7.81
C ASP A 97 12.50 -12.58 -7.78
N LEU A 98 11.62 -12.18 -6.85
CA LEU A 98 10.24 -12.66 -6.72
C LEU A 98 9.39 -12.32 -7.94
N LEU A 99 9.58 -11.13 -8.51
CA LEU A 99 8.89 -10.67 -9.71
C LEU A 99 9.49 -11.23 -11.01
N THR A 100 10.58 -11.99 -10.92
CA THR A 100 11.17 -12.66 -12.09
C THR A 100 10.34 -13.92 -12.39
N PRO A 101 9.71 -14.03 -13.58
CA PRO A 101 8.84 -15.16 -13.91
C PRO A 101 9.54 -16.51 -13.70
N GLY A 102 8.82 -17.48 -13.16
CA GLY A 102 9.28 -18.84 -12.92
C GLY A 102 10.36 -19.03 -11.85
N ARG A 103 10.93 -17.97 -11.26
CA ARG A 103 12.09 -18.11 -10.35
C ARG A 103 11.74 -18.79 -9.02
N TYR A 104 10.59 -18.46 -8.44
CA TYR A 104 10.09 -19.04 -7.19
C TYR A 104 8.67 -19.60 -7.32
N GLY A 105 8.24 -19.86 -8.56
CA GLY A 105 6.84 -20.10 -8.92
C GLY A 105 6.21 -18.89 -9.60
N GLU A 106 4.95 -19.04 -10.01
CA GLU A 106 4.17 -17.95 -10.59
C GLU A 106 3.42 -17.21 -9.48
N LEU A 107 3.42 -15.87 -9.53
CA LEU A 107 2.61 -15.09 -8.62
C LEU A 107 1.15 -15.08 -9.09
N PRO A 108 0.18 -15.08 -8.17
CA PRO A 108 -1.22 -15.11 -8.56
C PRO A 108 -1.60 -13.81 -9.28
N ALA A 109 -2.36 -13.94 -10.36
CA ALA A 109 -2.68 -12.82 -11.26
C ALA A 109 -3.52 -11.70 -10.59
N ASN A 110 -4.16 -12.00 -9.46
CA ASN A 110 -4.94 -11.06 -8.66
C ASN A 110 -4.18 -10.51 -7.44
N LEU A 111 -2.85 -10.64 -7.41
CA LEU A 111 -2.00 -9.98 -6.42
C LEU A 111 -1.66 -8.55 -6.82
N VAL A 112 -1.90 -7.61 -5.90
CA VAL A 112 -1.43 -6.23 -5.97
C VAL A 112 -0.41 -6.01 -4.87
N LEU A 113 0.86 -5.87 -5.27
CA LEU A 113 1.95 -5.48 -4.38
C LEU A 113 2.07 -3.95 -4.34
N THR A 114 1.98 -3.38 -3.14
CA THR A 114 2.11 -1.93 -2.91
C THR A 114 3.33 -1.63 -2.06
N LEU A 115 4.24 -0.82 -2.60
CA LEU A 115 5.41 -0.32 -1.88
C LEU A 115 5.13 1.12 -1.46
N ALA A 116 4.86 1.32 -0.17
CA ALA A 116 4.54 2.63 0.38
C ALA A 116 5.77 3.20 1.08
N GLY A 117 6.19 4.39 0.68
CA GLY A 117 7.34 5.05 1.24
C GLY A 117 7.44 6.52 0.86
N GLN A 118 8.33 7.24 1.54
CA GLN A 118 8.55 8.67 1.30
C GLN A 118 9.53 8.94 0.16
N ARG A 119 10.35 7.94 -0.18
CA ARG A 119 11.38 8.03 -1.22
C ARG A 119 10.91 7.31 -2.48
N ARG A 120 11.40 7.79 -3.63
CA ARG A 120 11.25 7.07 -4.89
C ARG A 120 11.99 5.74 -4.81
N LEU A 121 11.48 4.74 -5.52
CA LEU A 121 12.14 3.46 -5.68
C LEU A 121 13.49 3.64 -6.38
N ASP A 122 14.48 2.84 -5.98
CA ASP A 122 15.82 2.86 -6.55
C ASP A 122 15.79 2.38 -8.01
N PRO A 123 16.17 3.23 -8.99
CA PRO A 123 16.22 2.84 -10.40
C PRO A 123 17.10 1.63 -10.68
N ALA A 124 18.12 1.34 -9.86
CA ALA A 124 19.00 0.19 -10.05
C ALA A 124 18.26 -1.16 -9.93
N HIS A 125 17.20 -1.21 -9.12
CA HIS A 125 16.41 -2.43 -8.88
C HIS A 125 15.07 -2.40 -9.63
N TRP A 126 14.53 -1.21 -9.86
CA TRP A 126 13.17 -0.99 -10.37
C TRP A 126 13.10 -0.37 -11.77
N GLY A 127 14.22 0.10 -12.34
CA GLY A 127 14.26 0.84 -13.60
C GLY A 127 13.68 0.08 -14.79
N ASP A 128 14.07 -1.18 -14.96
CA ASP A 128 13.58 -2.03 -16.07
C ASP A 128 12.15 -2.55 -15.83
N ARG A 129 11.63 -2.39 -14.61
CA ARG A 129 10.31 -2.85 -14.18
C ARG A 129 9.23 -1.77 -14.30
N GLY A 130 9.51 -0.65 -14.98
CA GLY A 130 8.57 0.46 -15.13
C GLY A 130 7.23 0.12 -15.79
N ARG A 131 7.09 -1.03 -16.49
CA ARG A 131 5.80 -1.54 -16.97
C ARG A 131 4.96 -2.26 -15.91
N LEU A 132 5.61 -2.75 -14.86
CA LEU A 132 4.99 -3.46 -13.73
C LEU A 132 4.66 -2.50 -12.57
N VAL A 133 5.35 -1.36 -12.51
CA VAL A 133 5.21 -0.38 -11.42
C VAL A 133 4.31 0.78 -11.86
N ALA A 134 3.28 1.05 -11.07
CA ALA A 134 2.47 2.25 -11.19
C ALA A 134 2.78 3.20 -10.01
N ASP A 135 3.50 4.30 -10.27
CA ASP A 135 3.77 5.32 -9.26
C ASP A 135 2.51 6.13 -8.92
N VAL A 136 2.15 6.18 -7.64
CA VAL A 136 1.05 6.99 -7.11
C VAL A 136 1.61 8.02 -6.12
N PRO A 137 2.07 9.21 -6.60
CA PRO A 137 2.63 10.22 -5.72
C PRO A 137 1.53 10.87 -4.87
N LEU A 138 1.75 10.90 -3.55
CA LEU A 138 0.88 11.60 -2.61
C LEU A 138 1.50 12.95 -2.25
N GLY A 139 0.87 14.03 -2.71
CA GLY A 139 1.21 15.39 -2.30
C GLY A 139 0.40 15.83 -1.07
N PRO A 140 0.72 17.01 -0.50
CA PRO A 140 -0.20 17.70 0.39
C PRO A 140 -1.57 17.88 -0.26
N PHE A 141 -2.61 18.03 0.56
CA PHE A 141 -3.94 18.37 0.04
C PHE A 141 -3.90 19.69 -0.72
N THR A 142 -4.65 19.73 -1.81
CA THR A 142 -5.09 20.97 -2.42
C THR A 142 -5.97 21.76 -1.44
N GLU A 143 -6.09 23.07 -1.65
CA GLU A 143 -6.98 23.89 -0.82
C GLU A 143 -8.42 23.36 -0.82
N GLU A 144 -8.91 22.90 -1.98
CA GLU A 144 -10.25 22.32 -2.11
C GLU A 144 -10.40 21.05 -1.25
N GLU A 145 -9.46 20.12 -1.31
CA GLU A 145 -9.49 18.89 -0.50
C GLU A 145 -9.41 19.19 1.00
N ALA A 146 -8.58 20.16 1.39
CA ALA A 146 -8.48 20.59 2.78
C ALA A 146 -9.77 21.27 3.26
N ARG A 147 -10.41 22.12 2.44
CA ARG A 147 -11.70 22.74 2.72
C ARG A 147 -12.81 21.69 2.85
N GLN A 148 -12.82 20.67 2.00
CA GLN A 148 -13.76 19.55 2.11
C GLN A 148 -13.59 18.78 3.43
N LEU A 149 -12.35 18.50 3.83
CA LEU A 149 -12.06 17.86 5.13
C LEU A 149 -12.55 18.74 6.31
N LEU A 150 -12.27 20.04 6.26
CA LEU A 150 -12.65 21.00 7.30
C LEU A 150 -14.16 21.14 7.42
N ASN A 151 -14.86 21.21 6.30
CA ASN A 151 -16.32 21.23 6.26
C ASN A 151 -16.90 19.97 6.92
N GLY A 152 -16.37 18.78 6.59
CA GLY A 152 -16.76 17.52 7.23
C GLY A 152 -16.47 17.45 8.74
N ARG A 153 -15.55 18.29 9.25
CA ARG A 153 -15.24 18.46 10.69
C ARG A 153 -16.10 19.55 11.35
N GLY A 154 -16.97 20.21 10.60
CA GLY A 154 -17.78 21.34 11.06
C GLY A 154 -16.98 22.64 11.25
N VAL A 155 -15.81 22.76 10.63
CA VAL A 155 -15.01 24.00 10.56
C VAL A 155 -15.37 24.70 9.27
N VAL A 156 -16.35 25.60 9.33
CA VAL A 156 -16.92 26.30 8.16
C VAL A 156 -16.68 27.81 8.17
N ALA A 157 -16.25 28.37 9.32
CA ALA A 157 -15.97 29.79 9.42
C ALA A 157 -14.70 30.13 8.62
N GLU A 158 -14.83 30.95 7.58
CA GLU A 158 -13.72 31.32 6.69
C GLU A 158 -12.45 31.83 7.39
N PRO A 159 -12.51 32.62 8.48
CA PRO A 159 -11.32 32.97 9.24
C PRO A 159 -10.60 31.75 9.83
N ALA A 160 -11.34 30.79 10.38
CA ALA A 160 -10.78 29.56 10.93
C ALA A 160 -10.22 28.64 9.85
N VAL A 161 -10.93 28.51 8.71
CA VAL A 161 -10.47 27.73 7.56
C VAL A 161 -9.14 28.26 7.02
N ARG A 162 -9.06 29.58 6.78
CA ARG A 162 -7.82 30.22 6.30
C ARG A 162 -6.65 30.01 7.26
N GLU A 163 -6.90 30.10 8.56
CA GLU A 163 -5.84 29.89 9.56
C GLU A 163 -5.36 28.43 9.59
N VAL A 164 -6.26 27.46 9.50
CA VAL A 164 -5.87 26.05 9.41
C VAL A 164 -5.07 25.77 8.14
N LEU A 165 -5.47 26.31 6.99
CA LEU A 165 -4.73 26.16 5.74
C LEU A 165 -3.31 26.74 5.86
N ARG A 166 -3.19 27.95 6.42
CA ARG A 166 -1.92 28.64 6.64
C ARG A 166 -0.98 27.85 7.57
N LEU A 167 -1.51 27.32 8.68
CA LEU A 167 -0.73 26.58 9.68
C LEU A 167 -0.38 25.15 9.27
N SER A 168 -1.24 24.49 8.50
CA SER A 168 -1.05 23.09 8.09
C SER A 168 -0.20 22.92 6.83
N GLY A 169 -0.10 23.96 5.99
CA GLY A 169 0.52 23.84 4.67
C GLY A 169 -0.12 22.77 3.78
N GLY A 170 -1.39 22.43 4.03
CA GLY A 170 -2.11 21.37 3.31
C GLY A 170 -1.74 19.93 3.74
N LEU A 171 -0.88 19.73 4.74
CA LEU A 171 -0.55 18.39 5.20
C LEU A 171 -1.78 17.73 5.88
N PRO A 172 -2.29 16.59 5.37
CA PRO A 172 -3.55 15.99 5.84
C PRO A 172 -3.62 15.78 7.36
N VAL A 173 -2.51 15.33 7.96
CA VAL A 173 -2.41 15.10 9.41
C VAL A 173 -2.55 16.41 10.21
N LEU A 174 -1.96 17.50 9.72
CA LEU A 174 -2.03 18.81 10.38
C LEU A 174 -3.39 19.47 10.18
N VAL A 175 -3.96 19.42 8.98
CA VAL A 175 -5.34 19.90 8.72
C VAL A 175 -6.31 19.18 9.67
N SER A 176 -6.18 17.86 9.77
CA SER A 176 -6.99 17.05 10.69
C SER A 176 -6.76 17.44 12.16
N THR A 177 -5.52 17.63 12.58
CA THR A 177 -5.19 17.93 13.99
C THR A 177 -5.72 19.30 14.42
N LEU A 178 -5.53 20.32 13.58
CA LEU A 178 -6.00 21.68 13.83
C LEU A 178 -7.53 21.81 13.73
N ALA A 179 -8.18 20.93 12.97
CA ALA A 179 -9.64 20.86 12.89
C ALA A 179 -10.30 20.19 14.11
N ARG A 180 -9.53 19.67 15.08
CA ARG A 180 -10.11 19.07 16.29
C ARG A 180 -10.68 20.16 17.18
N LYS A 181 -11.98 20.08 17.48
CA LYS A 181 -12.59 20.92 18.51
C LYS A 181 -11.97 20.59 19.88
N PRO A 182 -11.68 21.58 20.74
CA PRO A 182 -11.34 21.29 22.12
C PRO A 182 -12.49 20.49 22.74
N ARG A 183 -12.17 19.39 23.44
CA ARG A 183 -13.14 18.69 24.27
C ARG A 183 -13.66 19.72 25.27
N ARG A 184 -14.94 20.08 25.18
CA ARG A 184 -15.59 20.84 26.26
C ARG A 184 -15.49 19.97 27.51
N GLY A 185 -14.58 20.34 28.41
CA GLY A 185 -14.56 19.80 29.76
C GLY A 185 -15.94 20.05 30.38
N ARG A 186 -16.53 18.99 30.91
CA ARG A 186 -17.45 19.10 32.03
C ARG A 186 -16.62 19.07 33.29
#